data_AF-A0A967LUV6-F1
#
_entry.id   AF-A0A967LUV6-F1
#
_cell.length_a   1.000
_cell.length_b   1.000
_cell.length_c   1.000
_cell.angle_alpha   90.00
_cell.angle_beta   90.00
_cell.angle_gamma   90.00
#
_symmetry.space_group_name_H-M   'P 1'
#
loop_
_entity.id
_entity.type
_entity.pdbx_description
1 polymer ?
#
loop_
_entity_poly.entity_id
_entity_poly.type
_entity_poly.pdbx_seq_one_letter_code
_entity_poly.pdbx_strand_id
1 'polypeptide(L)'
;VQVRVLAEYASRIRANSVATVESPTVIGSEYINIRPGTSKAAVIPPEGLIPTKEKKKITEYLEQYEVGEKLEHIGKILEDLVQITDQLKDPKGP
;
A
#
# COMPACT_ATOMS: atom_id res chain seq x y z
N VAL A 1 5.35 -1.70 -19.96
CA VAL A 1 6.04 -0.45 -19.52
C VAL A 1 7.52 -0.59 -19.83
N GLN A 2 8.16 0.48 -20.30
CA GLN A 2 9.62 0.57 -20.41
C GLN A 2 10.17 1.38 -19.24
N VAL A 3 11.29 0.95 -18.67
CA VAL A 3 11.97 1.64 -17.58
C VAL A 3 13.41 1.91 -17.97
N ARG A 4 13.95 3.04 -17.52
CA ARG A 4 15.38 3.34 -17.63
C ARG A 4 16.02 3.11 -16.27
N VAL A 5 17.07 2.30 -16.26
CA VAL A 5 17.86 1.99 -15.06
C VAL A 5 19.21 2.68 -15.18
N LEU A 6 19.67 3.32 -14.11
CA LEU A 6 21.02 3.89 -14.07
C LEU A 6 22.07 2.80 -14.26
N ALA A 7 23.11 3.10 -15.04
CA ALA A 7 24.13 2.12 -15.44
C ALA A 7 24.81 1.44 -14.24
N GLU A 8 25.01 2.16 -13.13
CA GLU A 8 25.61 1.63 -11.90
C GLU A 8 24.79 0.49 -11.26
N TYR A 9 23.47 0.44 -11.51
CA TYR A 9 22.57 -0.58 -10.98
C TYR A 9 22.27 -1.69 -11.98
N ALA A 10 22.71 -1.58 -13.25
CA ALA A 10 22.41 -2.56 -14.29
C ALA A 10 22.84 -3.99 -13.90
N SER A 11 23.99 -4.14 -13.24
CA SER A 11 24.52 -5.43 -12.78
C SER A 11 23.68 -6.13 -11.69
N ARG A 12 22.75 -5.39 -11.07
CA ARG A 12 21.82 -5.87 -10.03
C ARG A 12 20.49 -6.34 -10.62
N ILE A 13 20.18 -5.95 -11.86
CA ILE A 13 18.97 -6.38 -12.56
C ILE A 13 19.26 -7.73 -13.23
N ARG A 14 18.74 -8.78 -12.63
CA ARG A 14 19.04 -10.19 -12.96
C ARG A 14 17.78 -10.99 -13.22
N ALA A 15 17.92 -12.15 -13.85
CA ALA A 15 16.81 -12.99 -14.33
C ALA A 15 15.78 -13.39 -13.25
N ASN A 16 16.17 -13.35 -11.96
CA ASN A 16 15.28 -13.59 -10.82
C ASN A 16 14.95 -12.31 -10.01
N SER A 17 15.19 -11.14 -10.57
CA SER A 17 14.66 -9.87 -10.06
C SER A 17 13.15 -9.84 -10.22
N VAL A 18 12.48 -9.04 -9.42
CA VAL A 18 11.02 -8.92 -9.46
C VAL A 18 10.64 -7.45 -9.45
N ALA A 19 9.88 -7.04 -10.46
CA ALA A 19 9.24 -5.74 -10.51
C ALA A 19 7.81 -5.84 -9.94
N THR A 20 7.46 -4.91 -9.07
CA THR A 20 6.11 -4.78 -8.50
C THR A 20 5.67 -3.33 -8.60
N VAL A 21 4.40 -3.08 -8.91
CA VAL A 21 3.82 -1.74 -8.77
C VAL A 21 3.40 -1.55 -7.32
N GLU A 22 3.99 -0.57 -6.65
CA GLU A 22 3.71 -0.24 -5.26
C GLU A 22 3.12 1.17 -5.13
N SER A 23 2.29 1.38 -4.11
CA SER A 23 1.80 2.68 -3.69
C SER A 23 2.06 2.83 -2.20
N PRO A 24 2.75 3.88 -1.74
CA PRO A 24 3.06 4.06 -0.32
C PRO A 24 1.80 4.36 0.51
N THR A 25 0.70 4.73 -0.14
CA THR A 25 -0.55 5.21 0.48
C THR A 25 -1.76 4.87 -0.40
N VAL A 26 -2.98 5.04 0.15
CA VAL A 26 -4.22 5.02 -0.66
C VAL A 26 -4.25 6.22 -1.62
N ILE A 27 -3.65 7.34 -1.22
CA ILE A 27 -3.58 8.59 -1.99
C ILE A 27 -2.11 8.95 -2.22
N GLY A 28 -1.63 8.79 -3.45
CA GLY A 28 -0.23 9.03 -3.83
C GLY A 28 0.07 8.44 -5.20
N SER A 29 1.24 8.79 -5.76
CA SER A 29 1.68 8.24 -7.03
C SER A 29 2.23 6.82 -6.87
N GLU A 30 1.85 5.95 -7.79
CA GLU A 30 2.42 4.61 -7.89
C GLU A 30 3.86 4.67 -8.41
N TYR A 31 4.66 3.70 -8.00
CA TYR A 31 6.03 3.53 -8.49
C TYR A 31 6.35 2.06 -8.74
N ILE A 32 7.39 1.83 -9.53
CA ILE A 32 7.88 0.48 -9.83
C ILE A 32 9.00 0.16 -8.85
N ASN A 33 8.75 -0.78 -7.94
CA ASN A 33 9.75 -1.36 -7.07
C ASN A 33 10.41 -2.53 -7.80
N ILE A 34 11.70 -2.43 -8.10
CA ILE A 34 12.48 -3.52 -8.68
C ILE A 34 13.40 -4.09 -7.61
N ARG A 35 13.05 -5.28 -7.10
CA ARG A 35 13.91 -5.98 -6.15
C ARG A 35 15.08 -6.64 -6.91
N PRO A 36 16.34 -6.39 -6.49
CA PRO A 36 17.51 -7.02 -7.11
C PRO A 36 17.43 -8.53 -7.09
N GLY A 37 18.00 -9.15 -8.12
CA GLY A 37 18.18 -10.59 -8.16
C GLY A 37 19.42 -11.05 -7.39
N THR A 38 19.61 -12.36 -7.31
CA THR A 38 20.75 -12.95 -6.59
C THR A 38 22.02 -12.94 -7.44
N SER A 39 23.19 -12.96 -6.81
CA SER A 39 24.50 -12.94 -7.48
C SER A 39 24.76 -14.13 -8.42
N LYS A 40 24.02 -15.22 -8.27
CA LYS A 40 24.12 -16.42 -9.13
C LYS A 40 23.26 -16.34 -10.39
N ALA A 41 22.24 -15.48 -10.41
CA ALA A 41 21.37 -15.33 -11.57
C ALA A 41 22.04 -14.50 -12.67
N ALA A 42 21.74 -14.79 -13.93
CA ALA A 42 22.25 -14.03 -15.07
C ALA A 42 21.76 -12.58 -15.03
N VAL A 43 22.61 -11.64 -15.45
CA VAL A 43 22.23 -10.23 -15.63
C VAL A 43 21.28 -10.12 -16.82
N ILE A 44 20.20 -9.35 -16.66
CA ILE A 44 19.28 -9.05 -17.75
C ILE A 44 19.96 -8.02 -18.67
N PRO A 45 20.09 -8.31 -19.98
CA PRO A 45 20.68 -7.35 -20.91
C PRO A 45 19.78 -6.12 -21.09
N PRO A 46 20.30 -5.00 -21.64
CA PRO A 46 19.47 -3.86 -22.05
C PRO A 46 18.26 -4.31 -22.90
N GLU A 47 17.12 -3.65 -22.73
CA GLU A 47 15.82 -4.02 -23.34
C GLU A 47 15.28 -5.40 -22.95
N GLY A 48 15.93 -6.11 -22.03
CA GLY A 48 15.45 -7.38 -21.49
C GLY A 48 14.23 -7.22 -20.57
N LEU A 49 13.49 -8.30 -20.41
CA LEU A 49 12.27 -8.34 -19.60
C LEU A 49 12.59 -8.64 -18.13
N ILE A 50 12.08 -7.81 -17.23
CA ILE A 50 12.12 -8.05 -15.78
C ILE A 50 10.83 -8.76 -15.39
N PRO A 51 10.90 -9.94 -14.73
CA PRO A 51 9.70 -10.63 -14.24
C PRO A 51 8.89 -9.74 -13.30
N THR A 52 7.55 -9.80 -13.39
CA THR A 52 6.65 -9.00 -12.56
C THR A 52 5.88 -9.85 -11.56
N LYS A 53 5.54 -9.27 -10.42
CA LYS A 53 4.53 -9.81 -9.51
C LYS A 53 3.30 -8.91 -9.50
N GLU A 54 2.12 -9.53 -9.35
CA GLU A 54 0.88 -8.78 -9.18
C GLU A 54 0.92 -7.87 -7.95
N LYS A 55 0.32 -6.69 -8.11
CA LYS A 55 0.08 -5.74 -7.03
C LYS A 55 -0.95 -6.33 -6.07
N LYS A 56 -0.68 -6.21 -4.77
CA LYS A 56 -1.67 -6.53 -3.73
C LYS A 56 -2.90 -5.64 -3.86
N LYS A 57 -4.10 -6.24 -3.76
CA LYS A 57 -5.35 -5.47 -3.77
C LYS A 57 -5.47 -4.66 -2.47
N ILE A 58 -6.17 -3.52 -2.53
CA ILE A 58 -6.41 -2.69 -1.35
C ILE A 58 -7.12 -3.46 -0.22
N THR A 59 -7.96 -4.43 -0.59
CA THR A 59 -8.63 -5.35 0.34
C THR A 59 -7.64 -6.13 1.19
N GLU A 60 -6.53 -6.59 0.61
CA GLU A 60 -5.48 -7.32 1.33
C GLU A 60 -4.74 -6.44 2.35
N TYR A 61 -4.71 -5.11 2.15
CA TYR A 61 -4.16 -4.19 3.14
C TYR A 61 -5.15 -3.92 4.28
N LEU A 62 -6.44 -3.80 3.98
CA LEU A 62 -7.47 -3.57 5.00
C LEU A 62 -7.58 -4.73 5.99
N GLU A 63 -7.40 -5.97 5.51
CA GLU A 63 -7.34 -7.18 6.35
C GLU A 63 -6.16 -7.16 7.32
N GLN A 64 -5.03 -6.53 6.95
CA GLN A 64 -3.82 -6.50 7.79
C GLN A 64 -3.86 -5.46 8.91
N TYR A 65 -4.73 -4.46 8.82
CA TYR A 65 -4.74 -3.31 9.73
C TYR A 65 -5.90 -3.31 10.74
N GLU A 66 -6.69 -4.39 10.82
CA GLU A 66 -7.87 -4.51 11.70
C GLU A 66 -8.77 -3.26 11.64
N VAL A 67 -8.88 -2.66 10.45
CA VAL A 67 -9.57 -1.37 10.26
C VAL A 67 -11.03 -1.47 10.68
N GLY A 68 -11.62 -2.67 10.58
CA GLY A 68 -12.98 -2.96 11.06
C GLY A 68 -13.19 -2.56 12.52
N GLU A 69 -12.35 -3.00 13.45
CA GLU A 69 -12.53 -2.70 14.88
C GLU A 69 -12.39 -1.20 15.19
N LYS A 70 -11.48 -0.52 14.49
CA LYS A 70 -11.32 0.94 14.64
C LYS A 70 -12.52 1.72 14.11
N LEU A 71 -13.12 1.26 13.02
CA LEU A 71 -14.33 1.86 12.48
C LEU A 71 -15.54 1.65 13.41
N GLU A 72 -15.66 0.49 14.05
CA GLU A 72 -16.69 0.24 15.06
C GLU A 72 -16.55 1.18 16.27
N HIS A 73 -15.32 1.42 16.74
CA HIS A 73 -15.07 2.39 17.81
C HIS A 73 -15.43 3.83 17.40
N ILE A 74 -15.17 4.23 16.15
CA ILE A 74 -15.62 5.54 15.65
C ILE A 74 -17.15 5.64 15.67
N GLY A 75 -17.85 4.56 15.28
CA GLY A 75 -19.31 4.48 15.36
C GLY A 75 -19.82 4.78 16.77
N LYS A 76 -19.27 4.11 17.78
CA LYS A 76 -19.65 4.32 19.19
C LYS A 76 -19.38 5.74 19.67
N ILE A 77 -18.23 6.31 19.32
CA ILE A 77 -17.88 7.69 19.70
C ILE A 77 -18.91 8.69 19.14
N LEU A 78 -19.34 8.49 17.89
CA LEU A 78 -20.35 9.34 17.26
C LEU A 78 -21.72 9.16 17.92
N GLU A 79 -22.08 7.93 18.28
CA GLU A 79 -23.32 7.61 18.99
C GLU A 79 -23.38 8.27 20.38
N ASP A 80 -22.28 8.19 21.14
CA ASP A 80 -22.14 8.85 22.44
C ASP A 80 -22.24 10.37 22.31
N LEU A 81 -21.62 10.95 21.26
CA LEU A 81 -21.71 12.38 20.95
C LEU A 81 -23.13 12.83 20.65
N VAL A 82 -23.89 12.03 19.90
CA VAL A 82 -25.31 12.29 19.63
C VAL A 82 -26.10 12.29 20.94
N GLN A 83 -25.91 11.27 21.79
CA GLN A 83 -26.60 11.19 23.09
C GLN A 83 -26.31 12.40 23.98
N ILE A 84 -25.05 12.82 24.09
CA ILE A 84 -24.68 14.02 24.88
C ILE A 84 -25.36 15.27 24.30
N THR A 85 -25.35 15.43 22.98
CA THR A 85 -25.94 16.60 22.33
C THR A 85 -27.46 16.63 22.50
N ASP A 86 -28.11 15.46 22.50
CA ASP A 86 -29.55 15.34 22.73
C ASP A 86 -29.92 15.61 24.20
N GLN A 87 -29.12 15.15 25.17
CA GLN A 87 -29.29 15.51 26.59
C GLN A 87 -29.15 17.01 26.83
N LEU A 88 -28.21 17.68 26.15
CA LEU A 88 -28.02 19.12 26.25
C LEU A 88 -29.14 19.94 25.58
N LYS A 89 -29.88 19.35 24.63
CA LYS A 89 -31.05 19.96 23.99
C LYS A 89 -32.32 19.83 24.83
N ASP A 90 -32.33 19.00 25.87
CA ASP A 90 -33.47 18.93 26.78
C ASP A 90 -33.64 20.29 27.48
N PRO A 91 -34.76 20.99 27.31
CA PRO A 91 -34.99 22.30 27.95
C PRO A 91 -35.04 22.23 29.49
N LYS A 92 -35.05 21.04 30.09
CA LYS A 92 -34.89 20.85 31.54
C LYS A 92 -33.45 20.53 31.95
N GLY A 93 -32.54 20.33 30.98
CA GLY A 93 -31.15 19.93 31.19
C GLY A 93 -31.03 18.57 31.90
N PRO A 94 -29.81 18.02 32.01
CA PRO A 94 -29.52 17.05 33.06
C PRO A 94 -29.74 17.65 34.46
#